data_AF-A0A2Y9C564-F1
#
_entry.id   AF-A0A2Y9C564-F1
#
_cell.length_a   1.000
_cell.length_b   1.000
_cell.length_c   1.000
_cell.angle_alpha   90.00
_cell.angle_beta   90.00
_cell.angle_gamma   90.00
#
_symmetry.space_group_name_H-M   'P 1'
#
loop_
_entity.id
_entity.type
_entity.pdbx_description
1 polymer ?
#
loop_
_entity_poly.entity_id
_entity_poly.type
_entity_poly.pdbx_seq_one_letter_code
_entity_poly.pdbx_strand_id
1 'polypeptide(L)'
;MKRRKISALVLFLAAVLLIGTVTFYSRADDSSASLMSRWGARLNEYASRKTETSAQEEINQAKEFYMLSGMDEEMAEAEAEEYMAEREVLYQKAVQSGYGVTDEDIRAYLEELKTLMDSADNKEDVQALIDQFGTEEEYWDYQYRVYEKNLPIQNYVKDLERQQADQ
;
A
#
# COMPACT_ATOMS: atom_id res chain seq x y z
N MET A 1 -16.11 -1.16 16.62
CA MET A 1 -14.64 -1.41 16.47
C MET A 1 -14.27 -1.98 15.10
N LYS A 2 -14.94 -3.05 14.60
CA LYS A 2 -14.59 -3.71 13.32
C LYS A 2 -14.66 -2.84 12.04
N ARG A 3 -15.70 -2.00 11.87
CA ARG A 3 -15.88 -1.15 10.67
C ARG A 3 -14.72 -0.16 10.47
N ARG A 4 -14.32 0.54 11.53
CA ARG A 4 -13.21 1.51 11.50
C ARG A 4 -11.87 0.86 11.15
N LYS A 5 -11.61 -0.37 11.63
CA LYS A 5 -10.38 -1.10 11.31
C LYS A 5 -10.33 -1.54 9.84
N ILE A 6 -11.44 -2.06 9.29
CA ILE A 6 -11.52 -2.50 7.89
C ILE A 6 -11.40 -1.33 6.91
N SER A 7 -12.09 -0.21 7.17
CA SER A 7 -11.96 0.99 6.33
C SER A 7 -10.56 1.62 6.44
N ALA A 8 -9.93 1.59 7.63
CA ALA A 8 -8.54 2.05 7.79
C ALA A 8 -7.54 1.14 7.05
N LEU A 9 -7.78 -0.18 7.02
CA LEU A 9 -6.95 -1.15 6.31
C LEU A 9 -7.06 -1.02 4.78
N VAL A 10 -8.25 -0.73 4.25
CA VAL A 10 -8.46 -0.42 2.82
C VAL A 10 -7.87 0.92 2.44
N LEU A 11 -8.01 1.92 3.30
CA LEU A 11 -7.31 3.19 3.11
C LEU A 11 -5.81 2.95 3.10
N PHE A 12 -5.26 2.09 3.96
CA PHE A 12 -3.84 1.72 3.95
C PHE A 12 -3.40 0.94 2.68
N LEU A 13 -4.25 0.04 2.16
CA LEU A 13 -4.02 -0.71 0.90
C LEU A 13 -4.14 0.16 -0.35
N ALA A 14 -4.96 1.21 -0.32
CA ALA A 14 -5.03 2.27 -1.33
C ALA A 14 -3.96 3.36 -1.12
N ALA A 15 -3.43 3.47 0.11
CA ALA A 15 -2.46 4.47 0.56
C ALA A 15 -1.01 4.14 0.23
N VAL A 16 -0.71 3.09 -0.54
CA VAL A 16 0.61 2.98 -1.19
C VAL A 16 0.87 4.24 -2.04
N LEU A 17 -0.17 5.02 -2.38
CA LEU A 17 -0.09 6.34 -3.00
C LEU A 17 -0.68 7.52 -2.18
N LEU A 18 -1.29 7.28 -1.01
CA LEU A 18 -1.99 8.32 -0.24
C LEU A 18 -1.68 8.19 1.25
N ILE A 19 -0.61 8.83 1.70
CA ILE A 19 -0.24 9.03 3.11
C ILE A 19 -1.47 9.52 3.90
N GLY A 20 -2.26 8.59 4.43
CA GLY A 20 -3.57 8.86 5.02
C GLY A 20 -3.66 8.47 6.49
N THR A 21 -2.57 8.00 7.10
CA THR A 21 -2.55 7.67 8.53
C THR A 21 -1.29 8.17 9.27
N VAL A 22 -0.43 8.98 8.64
CA VAL A 22 0.62 9.71 9.38
C VAL A 22 0.04 10.99 9.99
N THR A 23 -1.08 10.87 10.71
CA THR A 23 -1.58 11.97 11.57
C THR A 23 -1.12 11.83 13.02
N PHE A 24 -0.32 10.82 13.39
CA PHE A 24 0.05 10.63 14.80
C PHE A 24 1.52 10.36 15.15
N TYR A 25 2.45 10.28 14.18
CA TYR A 25 3.88 10.09 14.49
C TYR A 25 4.78 11.14 13.85
N SER A 26 4.35 12.41 13.84
CA SER A 26 5.24 13.53 13.55
C SER A 26 6.17 13.80 14.75
N ARG A 27 7.26 13.03 14.84
CA ARG A 27 8.47 13.54 15.52
C ARG A 27 9.09 14.57 14.57
N ALA A 28 9.45 15.72 15.13
CA ALA A 28 9.82 16.94 14.40
C ALA A 28 10.78 16.74 13.22
N ASP A 29 10.50 17.47 12.13
CA ASP A 29 11.39 17.92 11.04
C ASP A 29 11.44 17.18 9.69
N ASP A 30 10.66 16.12 9.43
CA ASP A 30 10.60 15.50 8.09
C ASP A 30 9.29 15.85 7.35
N SER A 31 9.41 16.47 6.17
CA SER A 31 8.27 16.68 5.27
C SER A 31 7.75 15.36 4.72
N SER A 32 6.46 15.28 4.37
CA SER A 32 5.86 14.08 3.74
C SER A 32 6.62 13.65 2.48
N ALA A 33 7.05 14.60 1.65
CA ALA A 33 7.88 14.35 0.48
C ALA A 33 9.25 13.72 0.83
N SER A 34 9.87 14.11 1.95
CA SER A 34 11.11 13.50 2.45
C SER A 34 10.88 12.05 2.88
N LEU A 35 9.79 11.78 3.61
CA LEU A 35 9.41 10.43 4.00
C LEU A 35 9.19 9.53 2.76
N MET A 36 8.45 10.02 1.76
CA MET A 36 8.14 9.25 0.56
C MET A 36 9.36 9.02 -0.33
N SER A 37 10.29 9.97 -0.40
CA SER A 37 11.59 9.74 -1.04
C SER A 37 12.40 8.67 -0.29
N ARG A 38 12.48 8.71 1.05
CA ARG A 38 13.18 7.65 1.82
C ARG A 38 12.52 6.29 1.63
N TRP A 39 11.19 6.26 1.55
CA TRP A 39 10.43 5.03 1.31
C TRP A 39 10.62 4.49 -0.12
N GLY A 40 10.57 5.35 -1.14
CA GLY A 40 10.84 4.97 -2.53
C GLY A 40 12.23 4.35 -2.71
N ALA A 41 13.23 4.86 -2.00
CA ALA A 41 14.57 4.27 -2.01
C ALA A 41 14.58 2.83 -1.47
N ARG A 42 13.85 2.55 -0.38
CA ARG A 42 13.67 1.18 0.14
C ARG A 42 12.94 0.29 -0.84
N LEU A 43 11.84 0.76 -1.41
CA LEU A 43 11.09 -0.02 -2.39
C LEU A 43 11.93 -0.36 -3.62
N ASN A 44 12.74 0.57 -4.11
CA ASN A 44 13.67 0.31 -5.21
C ASN A 44 14.72 -0.75 -4.83
N GLU A 45 15.24 -0.75 -3.60
CA GLU A 45 16.14 -1.82 -3.11
C GLU A 45 15.48 -3.21 -3.15
N TYR A 46 14.18 -3.29 -2.82
CA TYR A 46 13.41 -4.55 -2.93
C TYR A 46 13.17 -4.94 -4.40
N ALA A 47 12.68 -4.01 -5.22
CA ALA A 47 12.39 -4.25 -6.63
C ALA A 47 13.65 -4.70 -7.41
N SER A 48 14.80 -4.10 -7.12
CA SER A 48 16.08 -4.39 -7.76
C SER A 48 16.59 -5.81 -7.53
N ARG A 49 16.12 -6.51 -6.49
CA ARG A 49 16.50 -7.92 -6.23
C ARG A 49 15.90 -8.89 -7.26
N LYS A 50 14.91 -8.46 -8.05
CA LYS A 50 14.25 -9.24 -9.13
C LYS A 50 13.81 -10.65 -8.71
N THR A 51 13.47 -10.84 -7.44
CA THR A 51 12.95 -12.09 -6.87
C THR A 51 11.46 -11.93 -6.57
N GLU A 52 10.74 -13.05 -6.43
CA GLU A 52 9.40 -13.02 -5.85
C GLU A 52 9.52 -12.60 -4.38
N THR A 53 8.75 -11.59 -3.97
CA THR A 53 8.72 -11.11 -2.60
C THR A 53 8.16 -12.19 -1.69
N SER A 54 8.97 -12.70 -0.78
CA SER A 54 8.51 -13.64 0.25
C SER A 54 7.62 -12.95 1.28
N ALA A 55 6.81 -13.71 2.01
CA ALA A 55 5.97 -13.16 3.09
C ALA A 55 6.80 -12.39 4.14
N GLN A 56 8.01 -12.85 4.44
CA GLN A 56 8.91 -12.14 5.35
C GLN A 56 9.39 -10.80 4.77
N GLU A 57 9.63 -10.73 3.46
CA GLU A 57 10.01 -9.47 2.81
C GLU A 57 8.85 -8.48 2.75
N GLU A 58 7.60 -8.95 2.59
CA GLU A 58 6.43 -8.08 2.71
C GLU A 58 6.30 -7.51 4.14
N ILE A 59 6.56 -8.32 5.18
CA ILE A 59 6.61 -7.86 6.59
C ILE A 59 7.75 -6.84 6.78
N ASN A 60 8.94 -7.14 6.26
CA ASN A 60 10.09 -6.23 6.38
C ASN A 60 9.85 -4.89 5.68
N GLN A 61 9.20 -4.90 4.52
CA GLN A 61 8.77 -3.68 3.81
C GLN A 61 7.83 -2.84 4.69
N ALA A 62 6.80 -3.44 5.28
CA ALA A 62 5.88 -2.74 6.18
C ALA A 62 6.60 -2.21 7.44
N LYS A 63 7.47 -3.02 8.05
CA LYS A 63 8.28 -2.64 9.22
C LYS A 63 9.16 -1.43 8.90
N GLU A 64 9.86 -1.46 7.77
CA GLU A 64 10.71 -0.34 7.34
C GLU A 64 9.90 0.94 7.13
N PHE A 65 8.71 0.87 6.53
CA PHE A 65 7.83 2.03 6.38
C PHE A 65 7.43 2.62 7.74
N TYR A 66 7.04 1.79 8.72
CA TYR A 66 6.71 2.26 10.06
C TYR A 66 7.91 2.88 10.77
N MET A 67 9.10 2.28 10.66
CA MET A 67 10.34 2.83 11.20
C MET A 67 10.70 4.18 10.55
N LEU A 68 10.57 4.29 9.22
CA LEU A 68 10.79 5.56 8.50
C LEU A 68 9.82 6.65 8.96
N SER A 69 8.59 6.26 9.32
CA SER A 69 7.55 7.11 9.88
C SER A 69 7.76 7.49 11.36
N GLY A 70 8.89 7.09 11.96
CA GLY A 70 9.29 7.47 13.32
C GLY A 70 8.87 6.50 14.43
N MET A 71 8.32 5.34 14.09
CA MET A 71 8.03 4.27 15.05
C MET A 71 9.33 3.57 15.46
N ASP A 72 9.45 3.17 16.74
CA ASP A 72 10.57 2.32 17.14
C ASP A 72 10.45 0.91 16.56
N GLU A 73 11.56 0.19 16.56
CA GLU A 73 11.68 -1.09 15.86
C GLU A 73 10.73 -2.17 16.41
N GLU A 74 10.55 -2.26 17.73
CA GLU A 74 9.71 -3.28 18.35
C GLU A 74 8.24 -3.04 18.01
N MET A 75 7.79 -1.79 18.12
CA MET A 75 6.43 -1.42 17.70
C MET A 75 6.22 -1.59 16.19
N ALA A 76 7.20 -1.21 15.37
CA ALA A 76 7.12 -1.32 13.92
C ALA A 76 7.02 -2.77 13.45
N GLU A 77 7.72 -3.68 14.12
CA GLU A 77 7.65 -5.11 13.84
C GLU A 77 6.27 -5.68 14.20
N ALA A 78 5.75 -5.36 15.38
CA ALA A 78 4.43 -5.81 15.81
C ALA A 78 3.31 -5.32 14.88
N GLU A 79 3.34 -4.03 14.49
CA GLU A 79 2.36 -3.44 13.57
C GLU A 79 2.48 -4.02 12.16
N ALA A 80 3.70 -4.27 11.66
CA ALA A 80 3.92 -4.91 10.37
C ALA A 80 3.39 -6.34 10.32
N GLU A 81 3.64 -7.13 11.36
CA GLU A 81 3.12 -8.50 11.47
C GLU A 81 1.60 -8.52 11.54
N GLU A 82 0.98 -7.67 12.37
CA GLU A 82 -0.49 -7.56 12.45
C GLU A 82 -1.09 -7.15 11.10
N TYR A 83 -0.55 -6.10 10.48
CA TYR A 83 -1.01 -5.62 9.17
C TYR A 83 -0.92 -6.69 8.09
N MET A 84 0.22 -7.37 7.95
CA MET A 84 0.41 -8.38 6.92
C MET A 84 -0.47 -9.62 7.14
N ALA A 85 -0.68 -10.03 8.40
CA ALA A 85 -1.60 -11.11 8.72
C ALA A 85 -3.05 -10.74 8.39
N GLU A 86 -3.50 -9.53 8.72
CA GLU A 86 -4.84 -9.06 8.37
C GLU A 86 -5.05 -8.95 6.86
N ARG A 87 -4.05 -8.43 6.13
CA ARG A 87 -4.04 -8.34 4.66
C ARG A 87 -4.22 -9.72 4.02
N GLU A 88 -3.46 -10.72 4.48
CA GLU A 88 -3.56 -12.08 3.94
C GLU A 88 -4.93 -12.70 4.22
N VAL A 89 -5.49 -12.52 5.43
CA VAL A 89 -6.84 -12.99 5.76
C VAL A 89 -7.90 -12.34 4.85
N LEU A 90 -7.77 -11.04 4.56
CA LEU A 90 -8.68 -10.36 3.64
C LEU A 90 -8.52 -10.83 2.20
N TYR A 91 -7.29 -11.06 1.74
CA TYR A 91 -7.04 -11.57 0.40
C TYR A 91 -7.71 -12.92 0.18
N GLN A 92 -7.52 -13.85 1.13
CA GLN A 92 -8.14 -15.18 1.06
C GLN A 92 -9.67 -15.08 1.04
N LYS A 93 -10.27 -14.19 1.83
CA LYS A 93 -11.73 -13.94 1.80
C LYS A 93 -12.19 -13.34 0.48
N ALA A 94 -11.45 -12.40 -0.08
CA ALA A 94 -11.76 -11.78 -1.37
C ALA A 94 -11.78 -12.82 -2.48
N VAL A 95 -10.74 -13.65 -2.59
CA VAL A 95 -10.65 -14.73 -3.58
C VAL A 95 -11.77 -15.76 -3.39
N GLN A 96 -12.02 -16.22 -2.16
CA GLN A 96 -13.11 -17.17 -1.87
C GLN A 96 -14.50 -16.61 -2.18
N SER A 97 -14.66 -15.28 -2.09
CA SER A 97 -15.92 -14.60 -2.40
C SER A 97 -16.04 -14.21 -3.88
N GLY A 98 -15.10 -14.62 -4.73
CA GLY A 98 -15.15 -14.40 -6.18
C GLY A 98 -14.56 -13.08 -6.68
N TYR A 99 -13.82 -12.34 -5.85
CA TYR A 99 -13.16 -11.08 -6.22
C TYR A 99 -11.73 -11.27 -6.72
N GLY A 100 -11.40 -12.44 -7.26
CA GLY A 100 -10.13 -12.63 -7.99
C GLY A 100 -10.04 -11.66 -9.17
N VAL A 101 -8.81 -11.29 -9.56
CA VAL A 101 -8.55 -10.32 -10.63
C VAL A 101 -7.68 -10.95 -11.71
N THR A 102 -7.81 -10.46 -12.92
CA THR A 102 -6.96 -10.79 -14.06
C THR A 102 -5.86 -9.75 -14.26
N ASP A 103 -4.85 -10.10 -15.06
CA ASP A 103 -3.82 -9.15 -15.50
C ASP A 103 -4.42 -7.89 -16.16
N GLU A 104 -5.52 -8.06 -16.92
CA GLU A 104 -6.21 -6.95 -17.57
C GLU A 104 -6.87 -6.02 -16.54
N ASP A 105 -7.51 -6.58 -15.52
CA ASP A 105 -8.12 -5.80 -14.42
C ASP A 105 -7.06 -4.98 -13.69
N ILE A 106 -5.90 -5.58 -13.39
CA ILE A 106 -4.80 -4.89 -12.70
C ILE A 106 -4.26 -3.76 -13.57
N ARG A 107 -3.98 -4.02 -14.85
CA ARG A 107 -3.47 -2.98 -15.77
C ARG A 107 -4.44 -1.83 -15.94
N ALA A 108 -5.73 -2.13 -16.13
CA ALA A 108 -6.77 -1.11 -16.24
C ALA A 108 -6.83 -0.23 -14.98
N TYR A 109 -6.74 -0.86 -13.80
CA TYR A 109 -6.73 -0.15 -12.53
C TYR A 109 -5.47 0.72 -12.33
N LEU A 110 -4.28 0.25 -12.74
CA LEU A 110 -3.06 1.04 -12.68
C LEU A 110 -3.11 2.28 -13.59
N GLU A 111 -3.71 2.18 -14.78
CA GLU A 111 -3.91 3.34 -15.67
C GLU A 111 -4.90 4.35 -15.07
N GLU A 112 -5.95 3.88 -14.38
CA GLU A 112 -6.84 4.75 -13.60
C GLU A 112 -6.06 5.46 -12.48
N LEU A 113 -5.21 4.74 -11.74
CA LEU A 113 -4.38 5.32 -10.68
C LEU A 113 -3.41 6.39 -11.20
N LYS A 114 -2.75 6.14 -12.34
CA LYS A 114 -1.90 7.15 -13.01
C LYS A 114 -2.68 8.43 -13.31
N THR A 115 -3.89 8.28 -13.85
CA THR A 115 -4.76 9.42 -14.16
C THR A 115 -5.20 10.18 -12.91
N LEU A 116 -5.52 9.47 -11.82
CA LEU A 116 -5.90 10.07 -10.55
C LEU A 116 -4.74 10.84 -9.91
N MET A 117 -3.52 10.31 -10.00
CA MET A 117 -2.30 10.91 -9.47
C MET A 117 -2.06 12.33 -9.99
N ASP A 118 -2.31 12.58 -11.29
CA ASP A 118 -2.14 13.90 -11.91
C ASP A 118 -3.00 14.99 -11.25
N SER A 119 -4.13 14.58 -10.67
CA SER A 119 -5.11 15.46 -10.01
C SER A 119 -5.04 15.44 -8.48
N ALA A 120 -4.16 14.62 -7.89
CA ALA A 120 -4.10 14.42 -6.46
C ALA A 120 -3.37 15.56 -5.74
N ASP A 121 -3.88 15.96 -4.56
CA ASP A 121 -3.28 17.02 -3.73
C ASP A 121 -1.88 16.65 -3.22
N ASN A 122 -1.55 15.35 -3.18
CA ASN A 122 -0.27 14.82 -2.71
C ASN A 122 0.60 14.27 -3.86
N LYS A 123 0.36 14.70 -5.10
CA LYS A 123 1.12 14.23 -6.27
C LYS A 123 2.62 14.41 -6.11
N GLU A 124 3.09 15.46 -5.43
CA GLU A 124 4.51 15.70 -5.19
C GLU A 124 5.12 14.65 -4.26
N ASP A 125 4.36 14.17 -3.28
CA ASP A 125 4.78 13.09 -2.38
C ASP A 125 4.89 11.76 -3.14
N VAL A 126 3.93 11.50 -4.03
CA VAL A 126 3.95 10.33 -4.91
C VAL A 126 5.13 10.41 -5.87
N GLN A 127 5.34 11.56 -6.51
CA GLN A 127 6.43 11.76 -7.44
C GLN A 127 7.79 11.58 -6.74
N ALA A 128 7.94 12.08 -5.50
CA ALA A 128 9.16 11.91 -4.72
C ALA A 128 9.52 10.43 -4.46
N LEU A 129 8.51 9.56 -4.36
CA LEU A 129 8.68 8.10 -4.27
C LEU A 129 9.09 7.51 -5.62
N ILE A 130 8.35 7.85 -6.69
CA ILE A 130 8.60 7.35 -8.06
C ILE A 130 10.02 7.72 -8.52
N ASP A 131 10.47 8.94 -8.22
CA ASP A 131 11.80 9.45 -8.59
C ASP A 131 12.97 8.67 -7.98
N GLN A 132 12.71 7.77 -7.02
CA GLN A 132 13.73 6.90 -6.45
C GLN A 132 13.96 5.61 -7.24
N PHE A 133 13.04 5.27 -8.14
CA PHE A 133 13.20 4.16 -9.07
C PHE A 133 14.09 4.57 -10.24
N GLY A 134 14.70 3.59 -10.93
CA GLY A 134 15.52 3.88 -12.10
C GLY A 134 14.70 4.45 -13.26
N THR A 135 13.46 3.99 -13.39
CA THR A 135 12.45 4.54 -14.31
C THR A 135 11.06 4.49 -13.67
N GLU A 136 10.14 5.31 -14.20
CA GLU A 136 8.72 5.25 -13.82
C GLU A 136 8.11 3.86 -14.15
N GLU A 137 8.53 3.23 -15.25
CA GLU A 137 8.09 1.88 -15.63
C GLU A 137 8.47 0.84 -14.57
N GLU A 138 9.68 0.91 -14.01
CA GLU A 138 10.12 0.02 -12.92
C GLU A 138 9.26 0.18 -11.66
N TYR A 139 8.81 1.40 -11.36
CA TYR A 139 7.87 1.65 -10.27
C TYR A 139 6.52 1.00 -10.54
N TRP A 140 5.96 1.18 -11.73
CA TRP A 140 4.66 0.60 -12.09
C TRP A 140 4.69 -0.93 -12.18
N ASP A 141 5.82 -1.52 -12.59
CA ASP A 141 6.04 -2.96 -12.53
C ASP A 141 6.06 -3.49 -11.08
N TYR A 142 6.65 -2.72 -10.15
CA TYR A 142 6.55 -3.04 -8.72
C TYR A 142 5.09 -2.94 -8.23
N GLN A 143 4.38 -1.87 -8.58
CA GLN A 143 2.97 -1.69 -8.19
C GLN A 143 2.07 -2.80 -8.75
N TYR A 144 2.32 -3.27 -9.97
CA TYR A 144 1.60 -4.40 -10.55
C TYR A 144 1.56 -5.62 -9.60
N ARG A 145 2.72 -6.01 -9.06
CA ARG A 145 2.83 -7.14 -8.12
C ARG A 145 2.10 -6.87 -6.81
N VAL A 146 2.16 -5.64 -6.31
CA VAL A 146 1.42 -5.24 -5.10
C VAL A 146 -0.10 -5.41 -5.30
N TYR A 147 -0.60 -5.06 -6.49
CA TYR A 147 -2.02 -5.07 -6.81
C TYR A 147 -2.60 -6.45 -7.15
N GLU A 148 -1.77 -7.48 -7.38
CA GLU A 148 -2.22 -8.88 -7.47
C GLU A 148 -3.00 -9.31 -6.22
N LYS A 149 -2.60 -8.81 -5.04
CA LYS A 149 -3.31 -9.03 -3.77
C LYS A 149 -4.20 -7.85 -3.38
N ASN A 150 -3.76 -6.61 -3.59
CA ASN A 150 -4.50 -5.45 -3.09
C ASN A 150 -5.82 -5.22 -3.83
N LEU A 151 -5.88 -5.40 -5.15
CA LEU A 151 -7.09 -5.12 -5.93
C LEU A 151 -8.27 -6.05 -5.55
N PRO A 152 -8.08 -7.39 -5.41
CA PRO A 152 -9.11 -8.27 -4.84
C PRO A 152 -9.64 -7.80 -3.49
N ILE A 153 -8.75 -7.42 -2.57
CA ILE A 153 -9.15 -6.94 -1.23
C ILE A 153 -9.97 -5.67 -1.34
N GLN A 154 -9.53 -4.69 -2.13
CA GLN A 154 -10.24 -3.42 -2.30
C GLN A 154 -11.64 -3.65 -2.87
N ASN A 155 -11.77 -4.48 -3.90
CA ASN A 155 -13.06 -4.80 -4.51
C ASN A 155 -14.01 -5.50 -3.52
N TYR A 156 -13.49 -6.48 -2.76
CA TYR A 156 -14.26 -7.19 -1.74
C TYR A 156 -14.76 -6.24 -0.64
N VAL A 157 -13.87 -5.41 -0.08
CA VAL A 157 -14.25 -4.53 1.02
C VAL A 157 -15.19 -3.41 0.55
N LYS A 158 -14.96 -2.83 -0.62
CA LYS A 158 -15.85 -1.81 -1.20
C LYS A 158 -17.28 -2.33 -1.33
N ASP A 159 -17.45 -3.60 -1.71
CA ASP A 159 -18.76 -4.21 -1.79
C ASP A 159 -19.37 -4.49 -0.40
N LEU A 160 -18.57 -4.98 0.56
CA LEU A 160 -19.01 -5.12 1.96
C LEU A 160 -19.48 -3.80 2.58
N GLU A 161 -18.80 -2.69 2.28
CA GLU A 161 -19.16 -1.36 2.76
C GLU A 161 -20.48 -0.88 2.16
N ARG A 162 -20.70 -1.11 0.86
CA ARG A 162 -21.99 -0.80 0.19
C ARG A 162 -23.15 -1.57 0.80
N GLN A 163 -23.00 -2.90 0.91
CA GLN A 163 -24.04 -3.76 1.51
C GLN A 163 -24.40 -3.37 2.95
N GLN A 164 -23.44 -2.80 3.70
CA GLN A 164 -23.65 -2.33 5.07
C GLN A 164 -24.21 -0.91 5.16
N ALA A 165 -24.06 -0.09 4.12
CA ALA A 165 -24.62 1.27 4.05
C ALA A 165 -26.10 1.26 3.61
N ASP A 166 -26.51 0.22 2.89
CA ASP A 166 -27.89 0.02 2.42
C ASP A 166 -28.80 -0.68 3.46
N GLN A 167 -28.29 -0.96 4.67
CA GLN A 167 -28.99 -1.55 5.83
C GLN A 167 -29.25 -0.52 6.93
#